data_AF-A0A4D4JA26-F1
#
_entry.id   AF-A0A4D4JA26-F1
#
_cell.length_a   1.000
_cell.length_b   1.000
_cell.length_c   1.000
_cell.angle_alpha   90.00
_cell.angle_beta   90.00
_cell.angle_gamma   90.00
#
_symmetry.space_group_name_H-M   'P 1'
#
loop_
_entity.id
_entity.type
_entity.pdbx_description
1 polymer ?
#
loop_
_entity_poly.entity_id
_entity_poly.type
_entity_poly.pdbx_seq_one_letter_code
_entity_poly.pdbx_strand_id
1 'polypeptide(L)'
;MTGDPVRAERPAVLTQAAGEDPIGGDGRDLPAELDEALREGPFHRALRAAIAHRGLPLARLRARLDELGAHVGQSTLSYWQRGTRHPELPKAVGAIRALESVLRLPRESLVTLARLAGRPAGPAPLLPATPADPADAWARTVALLAEFDSLPDAKRCNAELEVLAVHDTVLVGANRQRLAVTTRMVVRALVDGPDRYLVVHHADEVPAGEDIEAVAAEGCRPGWLRRAAAVPGLVAELLFDRRLAEGETHVFCFTVRDGTGGPTPGQYRMFRGSCASYLVQMSFRPEMPPARCVRRFRAADGTEPASADDLVCGLGGVVSAYFPDVGPGLAGIDITWSREHSAAAHVSGQSG
;
A
#
# COMPACT_ATOMS: atom_id res chain seq x y z
N MET A 1 -12.62 85.08 -33.09
CA MET A 1 -13.98 85.17 -33.66
C MET A 1 -14.21 83.87 -34.41
N THR A 2 -15.00 82.96 -33.84
CA THR A 2 -16.38 82.71 -34.30
C THR A 2 -16.34 82.00 -35.66
N GLY A 3 -16.77 80.76 -35.84
CA GLY A 3 -17.53 79.90 -34.97
C GLY A 3 -17.84 78.56 -35.65
N ASP A 4 -18.61 77.78 -34.89
CA ASP A 4 -19.47 76.63 -35.16
C ASP A 4 -19.03 75.43 -36.02
N PRO A 5 -19.44 74.22 -35.59
CA PRO A 5 -18.82 72.96 -35.96
C PRO A 5 -19.60 72.21 -37.05
N VAL A 6 -18.84 71.49 -37.85
CA VAL A 6 -19.35 70.55 -38.85
C VAL A 6 -19.80 69.26 -38.16
N ARG A 7 -21.06 68.93 -38.42
CA ARG A 7 -21.78 67.68 -38.25
C ARG A 7 -20.90 66.46 -38.61
N ALA A 8 -20.50 65.68 -37.61
CA ALA A 8 -19.82 64.40 -37.78
C ALA A 8 -20.75 63.23 -37.44
N GLU A 9 -20.66 62.20 -38.26
CA GLU A 9 -21.49 61.01 -38.31
C GLU A 9 -21.41 60.16 -37.03
N ARG A 10 -22.53 59.50 -36.73
CA ARG A 10 -22.71 58.55 -35.63
C ARG A 10 -21.80 57.33 -35.84
N PRO A 11 -20.91 56.97 -34.89
CA PRO A 11 -20.43 55.61 -34.78
C PRO A 11 -21.39 54.78 -33.92
N ALA A 12 -21.62 53.55 -34.36
CA ALA A 12 -22.42 52.56 -33.66
C ALA A 12 -21.82 52.26 -32.28
N VAL A 13 -22.53 52.68 -31.23
CA VAL A 13 -22.33 52.21 -29.86
C VAL A 13 -22.93 50.80 -29.80
N LEU A 14 -22.08 49.77 -29.88
CA LEU A 14 -22.46 48.43 -29.46
C LEU A 14 -22.49 48.44 -27.93
N THR A 15 -23.67 48.76 -27.40
CA THR A 15 -24.01 48.65 -25.98
C THR A 15 -23.57 47.28 -25.46
N GLN A 16 -22.68 47.29 -24.46
CA GLN A 16 -22.48 46.17 -23.56
C GLN A 16 -23.82 45.83 -22.92
N ALA A 17 -24.50 44.84 -23.46
CA ALA A 17 -25.56 44.16 -22.76
C ALA A 17 -24.91 43.38 -21.62
N ALA A 18 -25.25 43.78 -20.40
CA ALA A 18 -25.11 42.96 -19.21
C ALA A 18 -25.79 41.62 -19.48
N GLY A 19 -24.99 40.60 -19.77
CA GLY A 19 -25.37 39.22 -19.53
C GLY A 19 -25.15 38.96 -18.06
N GLU A 20 -26.23 39.07 -17.28
CA GLU A 20 -26.32 38.40 -15.98
C GLU A 20 -26.08 36.90 -16.23
N ASP A 21 -24.84 36.45 -15.99
CA ASP A 21 -24.58 35.04 -15.81
C ASP A 21 -25.30 34.60 -14.51
N PRO A 22 -26.10 33.53 -14.55
CA PRO A 22 -27.00 33.19 -13.47
C PRO A 22 -26.21 32.79 -12.22
N ILE A 23 -26.49 33.48 -11.13
CA ILE A 23 -26.19 33.00 -9.78
C ILE A 23 -27.04 31.75 -9.56
N GLY A 24 -26.43 30.57 -9.70
CA GLY A 24 -27.07 29.29 -9.43
C GLY A 24 -26.79 28.24 -10.50
N GLY A 25 -25.57 27.72 -10.51
CA GLY A 25 -25.20 26.51 -11.25
C GLY A 25 -24.67 25.48 -10.28
N ASP A 26 -25.56 24.71 -9.68
CA ASP A 26 -25.27 23.50 -8.91
C ASP A 26 -24.40 22.56 -9.78
N GLY A 27 -23.41 21.89 -9.20
CA GLY A 27 -22.30 21.23 -9.92
C GLY A 27 -22.68 20.02 -10.78
N ARG A 28 -23.43 20.22 -11.87
CA ARG A 28 -23.85 19.22 -12.87
C ARG A 28 -23.86 19.94 -14.22
N ASP A 29 -22.84 19.86 -15.08
CA ASP A 29 -22.39 18.65 -15.76
C ASP A 29 -20.88 18.70 -15.98
N LEU A 30 -20.12 18.05 -15.10
CA LEU A 30 -18.76 17.63 -15.45
C LEU A 30 -18.91 16.54 -16.53
N PRO A 31 -18.04 16.51 -17.57
CA PRO A 31 -18.03 15.39 -18.50
C PRO A 31 -17.99 14.07 -17.74
N ALA A 32 -18.77 13.08 -18.15
CA ALA A 32 -18.94 11.84 -17.40
C ALA A 32 -17.60 11.19 -17.01
N GLU A 33 -16.61 11.26 -17.91
CA GLU A 33 -15.24 10.75 -17.68
C GLU A 33 -14.47 11.52 -16.60
N LEU A 34 -14.69 12.84 -16.46
CA LEU A 34 -14.08 13.67 -15.41
C LEU A 34 -14.81 13.46 -14.08
N ASP A 35 -16.14 13.36 -14.10
CA ASP A 35 -16.93 13.09 -12.90
C ASP A 35 -16.61 11.70 -12.30
N GLU A 36 -16.51 10.68 -13.16
CA GLU A 36 -16.05 9.34 -12.79
C GLU A 36 -14.62 9.36 -12.24
N ALA A 37 -13.70 10.07 -12.90
CA ALA A 37 -12.32 10.20 -12.42
C ALA A 37 -12.22 10.92 -11.08
N LEU A 38 -13.11 11.87 -10.77
CA LEU A 38 -13.16 12.60 -9.50
C LEU A 38 -13.79 11.78 -8.37
N ARG A 39 -14.69 10.83 -8.68
CA ARG A 39 -15.33 9.94 -7.71
C ARG A 39 -14.48 8.73 -7.35
N GLU A 40 -13.86 8.07 -8.33
CA GLU A 40 -13.25 6.75 -8.14
C GLU A 40 -11.83 6.63 -8.73
N GLY A 41 -11.36 7.64 -9.47
CA GLY A 41 -10.06 7.61 -10.15
C GLY A 41 -8.88 7.98 -9.25
N PRO A 42 -7.65 7.54 -9.59
CA PRO A 42 -6.46 7.95 -8.86
C PRO A 42 -6.18 9.45 -9.04
N PHE A 43 -5.66 10.10 -8.00
CA PHE A 43 -5.43 11.56 -7.94
C PHE A 43 -4.77 12.14 -9.20
N HIS A 44 -3.75 11.48 -9.75
CA HIS A 44 -3.03 11.97 -10.94
C HIS A 44 -3.89 11.98 -12.21
N ARG A 45 -4.80 11.00 -12.37
CA ARG A 45 -5.73 10.90 -13.50
C ARG A 45 -6.80 11.95 -13.39
N ALA A 46 -7.39 12.12 -12.20
CA ALA A 46 -8.36 13.17 -11.92
C ALA A 46 -7.77 14.57 -12.15
N LEU A 47 -6.55 14.82 -11.67
CA LEU A 47 -5.85 16.09 -11.85
C LEU A 47 -5.53 16.36 -13.34
N ARG A 48 -5.06 15.35 -14.09
CA ARG A 48 -4.79 15.51 -15.53
C ARG A 48 -6.07 15.78 -16.31
N ALA A 49 -7.15 15.04 -16.04
CA ALA A 49 -8.45 15.22 -16.68
C ALA A 49 -9.03 16.60 -16.37
N ALA A 50 -8.93 17.07 -15.11
CA ALA A 50 -9.38 18.40 -14.71
C ALA A 50 -8.59 19.52 -15.42
N ILE A 51 -7.27 19.39 -15.53
CA ILE A 51 -6.43 20.36 -16.24
C ILE A 51 -6.74 20.39 -17.73
N ALA A 52 -6.93 19.22 -18.35
CA ALA A 52 -7.28 19.09 -19.77
C ALA A 52 -8.67 19.68 -20.06
N HIS A 53 -9.67 19.37 -19.23
CA HIS A 53 -11.02 19.91 -19.35
C HIS A 53 -11.06 21.44 -19.20
N ARG A 54 -10.22 21.99 -18.32
CA ARG A 54 -10.10 23.44 -18.14
C ARG A 54 -9.27 24.12 -19.21
N GLY A 55 -8.54 23.37 -20.04
CA GLY A 55 -7.69 23.90 -21.11
C GLY A 55 -6.58 24.83 -20.62
N LEU A 56 -6.14 24.68 -19.36
CA LEU A 56 -5.15 25.58 -18.76
C LEU A 56 -3.72 25.06 -18.95
N PRO A 57 -2.83 25.78 -19.66
CA PRO A 57 -1.42 25.41 -19.72
C PRO A 57 -0.77 25.56 -18.34
N LEU A 58 0.20 24.68 -18.03
CA LEU A 58 0.78 24.55 -16.68
C LEU A 58 1.34 25.84 -16.10
N ALA A 59 1.96 26.67 -16.95
CA ALA A 59 2.50 27.97 -16.55
C ALA A 59 1.39 28.93 -16.05
N ARG A 60 0.21 28.90 -16.68
CA ARG A 60 -0.94 29.72 -16.30
C ARG A 60 -1.67 29.15 -15.09
N LEU A 61 -1.70 27.83 -14.93
CA LEU A 61 -2.17 27.19 -13.70
C LEU A 61 -1.31 27.61 -12.50
N ARG A 62 0.02 27.58 -12.64
CA ARG A 62 0.96 28.01 -11.58
C ARG A 62 0.76 29.46 -11.19
N ALA A 63 0.67 30.37 -12.15
CA ALA A 63 0.46 31.79 -11.88
C ALA A 63 -0.81 32.05 -11.04
N ARG A 64 -1.92 31.34 -11.34
CA ARG A 64 -3.17 31.44 -10.58
C ARG A 64 -3.10 30.81 -9.19
N LEU A 65 -2.26 29.79 -9.00
CA LEU A 65 -2.02 29.23 -7.66
C LEU A 65 -1.19 30.18 -6.80
N ASP A 66 -0.18 30.84 -7.40
CA ASP A 66 0.63 31.85 -6.74
C ASP A 66 -0.22 33.06 -6.30
N GLU A 67 -1.19 33.50 -7.12
CA GLU A 67 -2.17 34.54 -6.77
C GLU A 67 -3.06 34.16 -5.56
N LEU A 68 -3.29 32.87 -5.34
CA LEU A 68 -4.05 32.33 -4.20
C LEU A 68 -3.14 31.99 -2.99
N GLY A 69 -1.86 32.36 -3.02
CA GLY A 69 -0.90 32.08 -1.95
C GLY A 69 -0.45 30.62 -1.87
N ALA A 70 -0.73 29.81 -2.90
CA ALA A 70 -0.35 28.41 -2.99
C ALA A 70 0.89 28.22 -3.89
N HIS A 71 2.07 28.34 -3.29
CA HIS A 71 3.34 28.20 -4.02
C HIS A 71 3.67 26.74 -4.36
N VAL A 72 3.35 26.32 -5.59
CA VAL A 72 3.69 24.98 -6.10
C VAL A 72 4.53 25.10 -7.37
N GLY A 73 5.72 24.50 -7.36
CA GLY A 73 6.60 24.48 -8.52
C GLY A 73 5.99 23.77 -9.73
N GLN A 74 6.32 24.23 -10.95
CA GLN A 74 5.82 23.63 -12.20
C GLN A 74 6.25 22.16 -12.36
N SER A 75 7.46 21.82 -11.89
CA SER A 75 7.97 20.45 -11.80
C SER A 75 7.11 19.58 -10.87
N THR A 76 6.73 20.10 -9.70
CA THR A 76 5.83 19.42 -8.74
C THR A 76 4.46 19.15 -9.35
N LEU A 77 3.84 20.14 -10.02
CA LEU A 77 2.57 19.94 -10.73
C LEU A 77 2.68 18.90 -11.87
N SER A 78 3.83 18.86 -12.55
CA SER A 78 4.11 17.88 -13.59
C SER A 78 4.32 16.47 -13.03
N TYR A 79 4.97 16.34 -11.87
CA TYR A 79 5.10 15.06 -11.17
C TYR A 79 3.75 14.55 -10.63
N TRP A 80 2.91 15.45 -10.10
CA TRP A 80 1.56 15.12 -9.64
C TRP A 80 0.63 14.64 -10.77
N GLN A 81 0.70 15.24 -11.96
CA GLN A 81 -0.06 14.77 -13.13
C GLN A 81 0.45 13.45 -13.71
N ARG A 82 1.72 13.13 -13.51
CA ARG A 82 2.33 11.88 -13.96
C ARG A 82 2.20 10.76 -12.94
N GLY A 83 1.74 11.05 -11.73
CA GLY A 83 1.65 10.07 -10.64
C GLY A 83 3.02 9.65 -10.09
N THR A 84 4.11 10.32 -10.48
CA THR A 84 5.47 10.01 -10.03
C THR A 84 5.81 10.64 -8.67
N ARG A 85 5.00 11.60 -8.22
CA ARG A 85 5.02 12.13 -6.85
C ARG A 85 3.60 12.43 -6.42
N HIS A 86 3.28 12.15 -5.16
CA HIS A 86 1.98 12.47 -4.59
C HIS A 86 2.05 13.71 -3.69
N PRO A 87 0.94 14.43 -3.49
CA PRO A 87 0.89 15.51 -2.52
C PRO A 87 1.11 14.98 -1.09
N GLU A 88 2.15 15.46 -0.41
CA GLU A 88 2.44 15.09 0.99
C GLU A 88 1.45 15.80 1.94
N LEU A 89 0.46 15.06 2.41
CA LEU A 89 -0.50 15.53 3.42
C LEU A 89 0.14 15.51 4.82
N PRO A 90 -0.17 16.46 5.72
CA PRO A 90 -1.15 17.53 5.59
C PRO A 90 -0.64 18.79 4.85
N LYS A 91 0.67 18.88 4.59
CA LYS A 91 1.34 20.09 4.06
C LYS A 91 0.77 20.55 2.71
N ALA A 92 0.32 19.62 1.88
CA ALA A 92 -0.19 19.92 0.54
C ALA A 92 -1.69 20.28 0.48
N VAL A 93 -2.46 20.22 1.58
CA VAL A 93 -3.93 20.45 1.54
C VAL A 93 -4.28 21.84 1.00
N GLY A 94 -3.57 22.88 1.44
CA GLY A 94 -3.81 24.26 0.98
C GLY A 94 -3.61 24.41 -0.54
N ALA A 95 -2.57 23.78 -1.07
CA ALA A 95 -2.29 23.78 -2.51
C ALA A 95 -3.34 23.01 -3.32
N ILE A 96 -3.85 21.88 -2.80
CA ILE A 96 -4.87 21.09 -3.47
C ILE A 96 -6.23 21.83 -3.50
N ARG A 97 -6.60 22.52 -2.41
CA ARG A 97 -7.81 23.36 -2.39
C ARG A 97 -7.73 24.55 -3.35
N ALA A 98 -6.54 25.14 -3.49
CA ALA A 98 -6.30 26.16 -4.50
C ALA A 98 -6.45 25.59 -5.92
N LEU A 99 -5.96 24.37 -6.17
CA LEU A 99 -6.16 23.64 -7.44
C LEU A 99 -7.64 23.41 -7.74
N GLU A 100 -8.43 22.92 -6.79
CA GLU A 100 -9.89 22.73 -6.95
C GLU A 100 -10.57 24.05 -7.35
N SER A 101 -10.19 25.15 -6.71
CA SER A 101 -10.73 26.48 -6.98
C SER A 101 -10.38 26.98 -8.39
N VAL A 102 -9.11 26.88 -8.80
CA VAL A 102 -8.66 27.33 -10.13
C VAL A 102 -9.26 26.45 -11.24
N LEU A 103 -9.38 25.16 -10.98
CA LEU A 103 -9.95 24.18 -11.90
C LEU A 103 -11.49 24.11 -11.84
N ARG A 104 -12.14 24.91 -10.99
CA ARG A 104 -13.61 24.92 -10.76
C ARG A 104 -14.18 23.52 -10.53
N LEU A 105 -13.50 22.74 -9.70
CA LEU A 105 -13.95 21.43 -9.27
C LEU A 105 -14.85 21.55 -8.03
N PRO A 106 -15.68 20.53 -7.73
CA PRO A 106 -16.37 20.48 -6.46
C PRO A 106 -15.36 20.49 -5.31
N ARG A 107 -15.77 21.07 -4.18
CA ARG A 107 -14.90 21.26 -3.03
C ARG A 107 -14.56 19.91 -2.41
N GLU A 108 -13.29 19.74 -2.00
CA GLU A 108 -12.74 18.51 -1.43
C GLU A 108 -12.67 17.30 -2.40
N SER A 109 -12.97 17.43 -3.69
CA SER A 109 -12.85 16.31 -4.65
C SER A 109 -11.42 15.80 -4.78
N LEU A 110 -10.46 16.68 -5.07
CA LEU A 110 -9.05 16.31 -5.19
C LEU A 110 -8.40 16.10 -3.83
N VAL A 111 -8.84 16.79 -2.78
CA VAL A 111 -8.34 16.55 -1.40
C VAL A 111 -8.72 15.15 -0.93
N THR A 112 -9.96 14.70 -1.19
CA THR A 112 -10.41 13.35 -0.87
C THR A 112 -9.64 12.32 -1.67
N LEU A 113 -9.44 12.54 -2.98
CA LEU A 113 -8.60 11.65 -3.79
C LEU A 113 -7.12 11.65 -3.38
N ALA A 114 -6.56 12.76 -2.89
CA ALA A 114 -5.19 12.79 -2.38
C ALA A 114 -5.06 12.03 -1.05
N ARG A 115 -6.09 12.07 -0.20
CA ARG A 115 -6.17 11.25 1.02
C ARG A 115 -6.32 9.76 0.68
N LEU A 116 -7.12 9.44 -0.35
CA LEU A 116 -7.33 8.09 -0.83
C LEU A 116 -6.14 7.55 -1.63
N ALA A 117 -5.37 8.39 -2.34
CA ALA A 117 -4.14 7.99 -3.02
C ALA A 117 -3.02 7.55 -2.06
N GLY A 118 -3.19 7.77 -0.74
CA GLY A 118 -2.42 7.11 0.31
C GLY A 118 -2.88 5.67 0.60
N ARG A 119 -3.83 5.13 -0.17
CA ARG A 119 -4.40 3.78 -0.07
C ARG A 119 -4.52 3.19 -1.49
N PRO A 120 -4.00 2.00 -1.81
CA PRO A 120 -3.98 1.53 -3.19
C PRO A 120 -5.40 1.23 -3.71
N ALA A 121 -5.69 1.67 -4.94
CA ALA A 121 -6.82 1.23 -5.76
C ALA A 121 -6.45 -0.08 -6.50
N GLY A 122 -7.39 -1.01 -6.59
CA GLY A 122 -7.18 -2.41 -7.03
C GLY A 122 -6.77 -2.63 -8.49
N PRO A 123 -6.42 -3.88 -8.86
CA PRO A 123 -5.62 -4.18 -10.05
C PRO A 123 -6.42 -4.38 -11.35
N ALA A 124 -5.79 -3.97 -12.46
CA ALA A 124 -6.14 -4.34 -13.85
C ALA A 124 -5.32 -5.58 -14.30
N PRO A 125 -5.70 -6.29 -15.39
CA PRO A 125 -5.37 -7.69 -15.58
C PRO A 125 -3.93 -8.01 -16.04
N LEU A 126 -3.58 -9.26 -15.72
CA LEU A 126 -2.28 -9.95 -15.69
C LEU A 126 -1.47 -10.00 -17.01
N LEU A 127 -0.14 -9.93 -16.84
CA LEU A 127 0.90 -10.44 -17.75
C LEU A 127 1.89 -11.31 -16.94
N PRO A 128 2.58 -12.31 -17.54
CA PRO A 128 3.20 -13.40 -16.79
C PRO A 128 4.66 -13.18 -16.33
N ALA A 129 4.89 -13.54 -15.06
CA ALA A 129 6.03 -14.20 -14.38
C ALA A 129 7.49 -13.69 -14.48
N THR A 130 8.04 -13.29 -13.32
CA THR A 130 9.45 -13.47 -12.86
C THR A 130 9.49 -13.31 -11.31
N PRO A 131 10.57 -13.66 -10.57
CA PRO A 131 10.47 -14.10 -9.16
C PRO A 131 9.71 -13.10 -8.30
N ALA A 132 8.73 -13.61 -7.52
CA ALA A 132 7.62 -12.86 -6.93
C ALA A 132 7.99 -11.41 -6.60
N ASP A 133 7.37 -10.47 -7.31
CA ASP A 133 7.59 -9.05 -7.05
C ASP A 133 7.14 -8.76 -5.61
N PRO A 134 7.95 -8.11 -4.77
CA PRO A 134 7.50 -7.58 -3.48
C PRO A 134 6.22 -6.72 -3.58
N ALA A 135 5.92 -6.13 -4.75
CA ALA A 135 4.65 -5.48 -5.05
C ALA A 135 3.45 -6.46 -5.00
N ASP A 136 3.63 -7.70 -5.43
CA ASP A 136 2.58 -8.73 -5.34
C ASP A 136 2.27 -9.09 -3.87
N ALA A 137 3.29 -9.14 -3.01
CA ALA A 137 3.09 -9.38 -1.57
C ALA A 137 2.30 -8.24 -0.91
N TRP A 138 2.58 -6.99 -1.31
CA TRP A 138 1.81 -5.83 -0.84
C TRP A 138 0.35 -5.88 -1.31
N ALA A 139 0.11 -6.10 -2.60
CA ALA A 139 -1.23 -6.14 -3.18
C ALA A 139 -2.09 -7.28 -2.58
N ARG A 140 -1.52 -8.48 -2.41
CA ARG A 140 -2.17 -9.60 -1.71
C ARG A 140 -2.51 -9.22 -0.27
N THR A 141 -1.62 -8.49 0.40
CA THR A 141 -1.86 -8.02 1.75
C THR A 141 -3.06 -7.08 1.83
N VAL A 142 -3.08 -6.07 0.98
CA VAL A 142 -4.17 -5.08 0.95
C VAL A 142 -5.51 -5.73 0.57
N ALA A 143 -5.54 -6.62 -0.42
CA ALA A 143 -6.76 -7.30 -0.83
C ALA A 143 -7.35 -8.17 0.30
N LEU A 144 -6.50 -8.93 0.99
CA LEU A 144 -6.91 -9.74 2.12
C LEU A 144 -7.46 -8.86 3.25
N LEU A 145 -6.76 -7.77 3.56
CA LEU A 145 -7.20 -6.81 4.57
C LEU A 145 -8.53 -6.16 4.19
N ALA A 146 -8.75 -5.83 2.92
CA ALA A 146 -10.02 -5.27 2.45
C ALA A 146 -11.18 -6.29 2.55
N GLU A 147 -10.93 -7.56 2.23
CA GLU A 147 -11.89 -8.65 2.42
C GLU A 147 -12.32 -8.75 3.89
N PHE A 148 -11.36 -8.65 4.81
CA PHE A 148 -11.63 -8.74 6.24
C PHE A 148 -12.13 -7.44 6.91
N ASP A 149 -11.74 -6.25 6.43
CA ASP A 149 -12.22 -4.94 6.93
C ASP A 149 -13.76 -4.80 6.79
N SER A 150 -14.38 -5.59 5.90
CA SER A 150 -15.83 -5.69 5.74
C SER A 150 -16.54 -6.39 6.93
N LEU A 151 -15.81 -7.12 7.77
CA LEU A 151 -16.37 -7.80 8.94
C LEU A 151 -16.60 -6.83 10.11
N PRO A 152 -17.77 -6.88 10.79
CA PRO A 152 -18.09 -5.99 11.92
C PRO A 152 -17.04 -5.99 13.04
N ASP A 153 -16.45 -7.14 13.34
CA ASP A 153 -15.45 -7.33 14.41
C ASP A 153 -14.02 -7.00 13.98
N ALA A 154 -13.73 -6.92 12.67
CA ALA A 154 -12.41 -6.61 12.14
C ALA A 154 -12.14 -5.11 12.00
N LYS A 155 -13.18 -4.27 12.11
CA LYS A 155 -13.08 -2.80 11.97
C LYS A 155 -12.18 -2.12 12.99
N ARG A 156 -11.79 -2.82 14.07
CA ARG A 156 -10.81 -2.36 15.07
C ARG A 156 -9.46 -3.08 14.98
N CYS A 157 -9.07 -3.58 13.80
CA CYS A 157 -7.79 -4.25 13.49
C CYS A 157 -6.61 -3.78 14.36
N ASN A 158 -6.46 -4.41 15.53
CA ASN A 158 -5.44 -4.15 16.56
C ASN A 158 -5.17 -2.66 16.88
N ALA A 159 -6.09 -1.73 16.56
CA ALA A 159 -5.83 -0.28 16.65
C ALA A 159 -5.68 0.20 18.10
N GLU A 160 -6.19 -0.58 19.04
CA GLU A 160 -6.10 -0.38 20.48
C GLU A 160 -4.77 -0.92 21.06
N LEU A 161 -3.90 -1.47 20.22
CA LEU A 161 -2.61 -2.04 20.58
C LEU A 161 -1.48 -1.38 19.79
N GLU A 162 -0.47 -0.90 20.50
CA GLU A 162 0.83 -0.53 19.95
C GLU A 162 1.71 -1.79 19.85
N VAL A 163 2.34 -2.02 18.70
CA VAL A 163 3.29 -3.12 18.54
C VAL A 163 4.69 -2.61 18.89
N LEU A 164 5.28 -3.14 19.96
CA LEU A 164 6.61 -2.72 20.41
C LEU A 164 7.72 -3.55 19.77
N ALA A 165 7.53 -4.87 19.70
CA ALA A 165 8.51 -5.76 19.10
C ALA A 165 7.86 -6.95 18.41
N VAL A 166 8.49 -7.40 17.32
CA VAL A 166 8.10 -8.61 16.60
C VAL A 166 9.33 -9.44 16.28
N HIS A 167 9.25 -10.74 16.55
CA HIS A 167 10.24 -11.71 16.13
C HIS A 167 9.58 -12.81 15.32
N ASP A 168 9.88 -12.86 14.03
CA ASP A 168 9.47 -13.91 13.12
C ASP A 168 10.60 -14.94 12.95
N THR A 169 10.28 -16.21 13.15
CA THR A 169 11.15 -17.34 12.84
C THR A 169 10.48 -18.19 11.77
N VAL A 170 11.12 -18.27 10.62
CA VAL A 170 10.62 -18.95 9.42
C VAL A 170 11.39 -20.25 9.22
N LEU A 171 10.66 -21.34 9.05
CA LEU A 171 11.22 -22.63 8.69
C LEU A 171 11.03 -22.88 7.19
N VAL A 172 12.14 -23.10 6.48
CA VAL A 172 12.13 -23.44 5.05
C VAL A 172 12.45 -24.92 4.87
N GLY A 173 11.60 -25.61 4.11
CA GLY A 173 11.69 -27.03 3.82
C GLY A 173 12.71 -27.40 2.74
N ALA A 174 12.89 -28.70 2.52
CA ALA A 174 13.84 -29.22 1.54
C ALA A 174 13.49 -28.86 0.09
N ASN A 175 12.21 -28.66 -0.22
CA ASN A 175 11.74 -28.23 -1.55
C ASN A 175 11.70 -26.70 -1.66
N ARG A 176 12.45 -26.00 -0.80
CA ARG A 176 12.56 -24.53 -0.74
C ARG A 176 11.26 -23.82 -0.33
N GLN A 177 10.26 -24.57 0.11
CA GLN A 177 8.96 -24.05 0.54
C GLN A 177 8.98 -23.51 1.96
N ARG A 178 8.14 -22.52 2.25
CA ARG A 178 7.88 -22.11 3.64
C ARG A 178 7.00 -23.17 4.30
N LEU A 179 7.43 -23.70 5.44
CA LEU A 179 6.69 -24.70 6.22
C LEU A 179 5.95 -24.09 7.41
N ALA A 180 6.57 -23.09 8.03
CA ALA A 180 6.01 -22.43 9.20
C ALA A 180 6.60 -21.04 9.41
N VAL A 181 5.80 -20.15 9.96
CA VAL A 181 6.20 -18.85 10.52
C VAL A 181 5.76 -18.82 11.97
N THR A 182 6.72 -18.83 12.88
CA THR A 182 6.46 -18.61 14.31
C THR A 182 6.72 -17.16 14.64
N THR A 183 5.70 -16.49 15.16
CA THR A 183 5.75 -15.06 15.50
C THR A 183 5.62 -14.91 17.00
N ARG A 184 6.60 -14.23 17.61
CA ARG A 184 6.51 -13.70 18.98
C ARG A 184 6.31 -12.20 18.91
N MET A 185 5.31 -11.68 19.62
CA MET A 185 4.99 -10.25 19.64
C MET A 185 5.02 -9.69 21.05
N VAL A 186 5.47 -8.45 21.16
CA VAL A 186 5.30 -7.61 22.35
C VAL A 186 4.39 -6.45 21.95
N VAL A 187 3.26 -6.31 22.65
CA VAL A 187 2.29 -5.25 22.41
C VAL A 187 2.04 -4.45 23.68
N ARG A 188 1.63 -3.20 23.54
CA ARG A 188 1.16 -2.34 24.62
C ARG A 188 -0.26 -1.91 24.35
N ALA A 189 -1.13 -2.01 25.34
CA ALA A 189 -2.49 -1.49 25.24
C ALA A 189 -2.48 0.04 25.26
N LEU A 190 -3.14 0.66 24.27
CA LEU A 190 -3.30 2.12 24.17
C LEU A 190 -4.54 2.63 24.91
N VAL A 191 -5.45 1.72 25.24
CA VAL A 191 -6.70 1.96 26.00
C VAL A 191 -6.99 0.75 26.86
N ASP A 192 -7.86 0.91 27.86
CA ASP A 192 -8.37 -0.22 28.64
C ASP A 192 -9.22 -1.17 27.79
N GLY A 193 -9.04 -2.47 28.00
CA GLY A 193 -9.96 -3.49 27.49
C GLY A 193 -9.48 -4.44 26.38
N PRO A 194 -8.41 -4.18 25.60
CA PRO A 194 -7.92 -5.13 24.61
C PRO A 194 -7.70 -6.51 25.21
N ASP A 195 -8.32 -7.52 24.63
CA ASP A 195 -8.29 -8.92 25.08
C ASP A 195 -7.95 -9.88 23.95
N ARG A 196 -7.53 -9.35 22.79
CA ARG A 196 -7.27 -10.13 21.59
C ARG A 196 -6.33 -9.44 20.62
N TYR A 197 -5.80 -10.23 19.70
CA TYR A 197 -5.04 -9.78 18.54
C TYR A 197 -5.52 -10.51 17.28
N LEU A 198 -5.78 -9.76 16.21
CA LEU A 198 -6.09 -10.31 14.89
C LEU A 198 -4.81 -10.47 14.08
N VAL A 199 -4.49 -11.71 13.73
CA VAL A 199 -3.40 -12.07 12.84
C VAL A 199 -3.93 -12.15 11.42
N VAL A 200 -3.25 -11.49 10.49
CA VAL A 200 -3.50 -11.59 9.06
C VAL A 200 -2.28 -12.27 8.47
N HIS A 201 -2.49 -13.39 7.77
CA HIS A 201 -1.41 -14.16 7.15
C HIS A 201 -1.66 -14.38 5.67
N HIS A 202 -0.62 -14.15 4.86
CA HIS A 202 -0.62 -14.39 3.42
C HIS A 202 0.17 -15.65 3.12
N ALA A 203 -0.42 -16.56 2.36
CA ALA A 203 0.32 -17.67 1.81
C ALA A 203 0.86 -17.31 0.41
N ASP A 204 2.08 -17.75 0.11
CA ASP A 204 2.74 -17.44 -1.17
C ASP A 204 2.03 -18.13 -2.34
N GLU A 205 1.65 -19.40 -2.16
CA GLU A 205 0.79 -20.23 -3.02
C GLU A 205 0.45 -21.51 -2.23
N VAL A 206 -0.82 -21.83 -2.04
CA VAL A 206 -1.24 -23.06 -1.34
C VAL A 206 -1.78 -24.05 -2.37
N PRO A 207 -1.22 -25.27 -2.46
CA PRO A 207 -1.78 -26.33 -3.29
C PRO A 207 -3.25 -26.59 -2.94
N ALA A 208 -4.06 -26.92 -3.95
CA ALA A 208 -5.46 -27.26 -3.72
C ALA A 208 -5.57 -28.45 -2.74
N GLY A 209 -6.21 -28.24 -1.59
CA GLY A 209 -6.44 -29.27 -0.58
C GLY A 209 -5.48 -29.26 0.62
N GLU A 210 -4.45 -28.41 0.65
CA GLU A 210 -3.66 -28.18 1.87
C GLU A 210 -4.25 -27.05 2.72
N ASP A 211 -4.34 -27.31 4.02
CA ASP A 211 -4.90 -26.39 4.99
C ASP A 211 -3.82 -25.50 5.60
N ILE A 212 -4.01 -24.17 5.52
CA ILE A 212 -3.24 -23.24 6.35
C ILE A 212 -3.72 -23.35 7.80
N GLU A 213 -2.85 -23.59 8.76
CA GLU A 213 -3.20 -23.71 10.18
C GLU A 213 -2.61 -22.55 10.98
N ALA A 214 -3.36 -21.99 11.93
CA ALA A 214 -2.83 -21.05 12.93
C ALA A 214 -2.91 -21.69 14.32
N VAL A 215 -1.74 -21.89 14.94
CA VAL A 215 -1.58 -22.54 16.23
C VAL A 215 -1.17 -21.49 17.27
N ALA A 216 -2.02 -21.25 18.27
CA ALA A 216 -1.66 -20.40 19.40
C ALA A 216 -0.61 -21.08 20.29
N ALA A 217 0.23 -20.28 20.95
CA ALA A 217 1.24 -20.76 21.89
C ALA A 217 1.17 -19.96 23.20
N GLU A 218 2.30 -19.53 23.75
CA GLU A 218 2.33 -18.74 24.98
C GLU A 218 1.58 -17.40 24.85
N GLY A 219 0.90 -17.00 25.93
CA GLY A 219 0.27 -15.69 26.05
C GLY A 219 -1.00 -15.48 25.21
N CYS A 220 -1.48 -16.50 24.49
CA CYS A 220 -2.77 -16.45 23.81
C CYS A 220 -3.39 -17.83 23.62
N ARG A 221 -4.66 -17.84 23.26
CA ARG A 221 -5.41 -19.04 22.88
C ARG A 221 -6.14 -18.78 21.55
N PRO A 222 -6.46 -19.82 20.77
CA PRO A 222 -7.16 -19.62 19.52
C PRO A 222 -8.58 -19.09 19.80
N GLY A 223 -8.97 -18.07 19.05
CA GLY A 223 -10.36 -17.62 18.90
C GLY A 223 -10.96 -18.23 17.63
N TRP A 224 -11.55 -17.40 16.78
CA TRP A 224 -12.01 -17.84 15.47
C TRP A 224 -10.90 -17.79 14.40
N LEU A 225 -11.05 -18.64 13.38
CA LEU A 225 -10.22 -18.64 12.18
C LEU A 225 -11.14 -18.44 10.96
N ARG A 226 -10.76 -17.54 10.05
CA ARG A 226 -11.41 -17.41 8.75
C ARG A 226 -10.38 -17.46 7.65
N ARG A 227 -10.63 -18.31 6.66
CA ARG A 227 -9.86 -18.35 5.43
C ARG A 227 -10.46 -17.34 4.45
N ALA A 228 -9.61 -16.69 3.67
CA ALA A 228 -10.11 -15.87 2.58
C ALA A 228 -10.61 -16.74 1.43
N ALA A 229 -11.66 -16.26 0.76
CA ALA A 229 -12.27 -16.96 -0.36
C ALA A 229 -11.57 -16.64 -1.67
N ALA A 230 -11.06 -15.41 -1.83
CA ALA A 230 -10.55 -14.91 -3.10
C ALA A 230 -9.02 -15.01 -3.24
N VAL A 231 -8.27 -15.01 -2.12
CA VAL A 231 -6.80 -14.98 -2.12
C VAL A 231 -6.26 -15.98 -1.08
N PRO A 232 -5.16 -16.70 -1.35
CA PRO A 232 -4.54 -17.59 -0.36
C PRO A 232 -4.11 -16.85 0.92
N GLY A 233 -4.83 -17.09 2.01
CA GLY A 233 -4.56 -16.45 3.29
C GLY A 233 -5.60 -16.76 4.35
N LEU A 234 -5.34 -16.28 5.56
CA LEU A 234 -6.25 -16.40 6.68
C LEU A 234 -6.22 -15.16 7.57
N VAL A 235 -7.29 -15.02 8.34
CA VAL A 235 -7.31 -14.24 9.58
C VAL A 235 -7.58 -15.17 10.75
N ALA A 236 -6.74 -15.05 11.77
CA ALA A 236 -6.90 -15.76 13.04
C ALA A 236 -7.09 -14.74 14.15
N GLU A 237 -8.12 -14.94 14.97
CA GLU A 237 -8.24 -14.27 16.25
C GLU A 237 -7.43 -15.04 17.29
N LEU A 238 -6.56 -14.33 17.99
CA LEU A 238 -5.82 -14.82 19.15
C LEU A 238 -6.34 -14.09 20.36
N LEU A 239 -6.95 -14.82 21.29
CA LEU A 239 -7.51 -14.26 22.51
C LEU A 239 -6.44 -14.27 23.59
N PHE A 240 -6.33 -13.19 24.35
CA PHE A 240 -5.55 -13.14 25.57
C PHE A 240 -6.36 -13.75 26.72
N ASP A 241 -5.69 -14.23 27.77
CA ASP A 241 -6.36 -14.81 28.93
C ASP A 241 -6.95 -13.76 29.89
N ARG A 242 -6.75 -12.47 29.57
CA ARG A 242 -7.24 -11.32 30.32
C ARG A 242 -7.46 -10.11 29.42
N ARG A 243 -8.23 -9.15 29.92
CA ARG A 243 -8.26 -7.78 29.39
C ARG A 243 -7.01 -7.05 29.87
N LEU A 244 -6.37 -6.30 28.98
CA LEU A 244 -5.23 -5.45 29.30
C LEU A 244 -5.71 -4.07 29.77
N ALA A 245 -5.02 -3.50 30.77
CA ALA A 245 -5.19 -2.10 31.14
C ALA A 245 -4.40 -1.18 30.21
N GLU A 246 -4.78 0.10 30.10
CA GLU A 246 -4.02 1.11 29.37
C GLU A 246 -2.55 1.15 29.83
N GLY A 247 -1.62 1.12 28.88
CA GLY A 247 -0.19 1.07 29.13
C GLY A 247 0.37 -0.31 29.48
N GLU A 248 -0.47 -1.31 29.76
CA GLU A 248 -0.02 -2.67 30.05
C GLU A 248 0.66 -3.30 28.84
N THR A 249 1.78 -3.98 29.08
CA THR A 249 2.52 -4.73 28.05
C THR A 249 2.16 -6.21 28.12
N HIS A 250 1.90 -6.80 26.96
CA HIS A 250 1.59 -8.22 26.82
C HIS A 250 2.48 -8.88 25.76
N VAL A 251 2.88 -10.12 26.04
CA VAL A 251 3.73 -10.92 25.16
C VAL A 251 2.98 -12.18 24.79
N PHE A 252 2.91 -12.48 23.50
CA PHE A 252 2.26 -13.69 23.01
C PHE A 252 2.98 -14.26 21.79
N CYS A 253 2.73 -15.53 21.51
CA CYS A 253 3.34 -16.27 20.42
C CYS A 253 2.29 -17.11 19.68
N PHE A 254 2.47 -17.25 18.38
CA PHE A 254 1.68 -18.16 17.55
C PHE A 254 2.52 -18.66 16.37
N THR A 255 2.08 -19.76 15.77
CA THR A 255 2.70 -20.31 14.56
C THR A 255 1.65 -20.44 13.49
N VAL A 256 1.93 -19.89 12.31
CA VAL A 256 1.17 -20.21 11.11
C VAL A 256 1.93 -21.27 10.32
N ARG A 257 1.25 -22.33 9.93
CA ARG A 257 1.76 -23.38 9.05
C ARG A 257 1.03 -23.29 7.74
N ASP A 258 1.77 -23.10 6.66
CA ASP A 258 1.28 -23.26 5.30
C ASP A 258 2.14 -24.28 4.58
N GLY A 259 1.51 -25.26 3.94
CA GLY A 259 2.16 -26.14 2.99
C GLY A 259 2.36 -25.41 1.67
N THR A 260 3.16 -24.34 1.64
CA THR A 260 3.34 -23.66 0.34
C THR A 260 3.95 -24.63 -0.67
N GLY A 261 3.40 -24.70 -1.88
CA GLY A 261 3.72 -25.78 -2.82
C GLY A 261 5.07 -25.60 -3.54
N GLY A 262 5.62 -24.39 -3.51
CA GLY A 262 6.79 -24.00 -4.30
C GLY A 262 7.84 -23.23 -3.50
N PRO A 263 8.97 -22.88 -4.15
CA PRO A 263 10.05 -22.12 -3.51
C PRO A 263 9.55 -20.76 -2.98
N THR A 264 9.75 -20.50 -1.69
CA THR A 264 9.32 -19.23 -1.08
C THR A 264 10.14 -18.06 -1.67
N PRO A 265 9.51 -16.94 -2.03
CA PRO A 265 10.22 -15.74 -2.47
C PRO A 265 10.87 -14.98 -1.31
N GLY A 266 10.58 -15.36 -0.05
CA GLY A 266 11.05 -14.64 1.12
C GLY A 266 9.98 -14.55 2.20
N GLN A 267 10.26 -13.76 3.24
CA GLN A 267 9.30 -13.47 4.30
C GLN A 267 9.15 -11.97 4.47
N TYR A 268 7.89 -11.53 4.49
CA TYR A 268 7.52 -10.13 4.65
C TYR A 268 6.44 -9.95 5.72
N ARG A 269 6.54 -8.85 6.46
CA ARG A 269 5.53 -8.41 7.41
C ARG A 269 5.10 -7.00 7.07
N MET A 270 3.77 -6.80 7.01
CA MET A 270 3.18 -5.48 6.90
C MET A 270 2.99 -4.86 8.28
N PHE A 271 3.51 -3.65 8.44
CA PHE A 271 3.32 -2.78 9.59
C PHE A 271 2.37 -1.66 9.21
N ARG A 272 1.26 -1.55 9.94
CA ARG A 272 0.27 -0.47 9.77
C ARG A 272 0.59 0.77 10.59
N GLY A 273 1.36 0.59 11.67
CA GLY A 273 1.88 1.62 12.55
C GLY A 273 3.36 1.41 12.80
N SER A 274 3.94 2.19 13.69
CA SER A 274 5.33 2.03 14.10
C SER A 274 5.54 0.76 14.91
N CYS A 275 6.73 0.17 14.78
CA CYS A 275 7.23 -0.93 15.61
C CYS A 275 8.69 -0.63 15.98
N ALA A 276 9.00 -0.63 17.28
CA ALA A 276 10.35 -0.26 17.74
C ALA A 276 11.43 -1.27 17.30
N SER A 277 11.07 -2.55 17.20
CA SER A 277 12.01 -3.62 16.82
C SER A 277 11.32 -4.72 16.04
N TYR A 278 11.79 -4.98 14.82
CA TYR A 278 11.42 -6.17 14.06
C TYR A 278 12.65 -7.02 13.73
N LEU A 279 12.63 -8.27 14.14
CA LEU A 279 13.61 -9.29 13.78
C LEU A 279 12.90 -10.38 12.96
N VAL A 280 13.47 -10.73 11.81
CA VAL A 280 13.08 -11.92 11.05
C VAL A 280 14.28 -12.82 10.87
N GLN A 281 14.10 -14.11 11.13
CA GLN A 281 15.10 -15.15 10.92
C GLN A 281 14.50 -16.22 10.02
N MET A 282 15.24 -16.64 9.00
CA MET A 282 14.84 -17.76 8.16
C MET A 282 15.88 -18.88 8.29
N SER A 283 15.41 -20.09 8.56
CA SER A 283 16.23 -21.29 8.67
C SER A 283 16.04 -22.17 7.44
N PHE A 284 17.14 -22.47 6.78
CA PHE A 284 17.27 -23.28 5.59
C PHE A 284 17.91 -24.62 5.93
N ARG A 285 17.66 -25.61 5.07
CA ARG A 285 18.44 -26.86 5.09
C ARG A 285 19.86 -26.57 4.60
N PRO A 286 20.92 -27.05 5.28
CA PRO A 286 22.30 -26.82 4.86
C PRO A 286 22.59 -27.26 3.42
N GLU A 287 21.87 -28.28 2.93
CA GLU A 287 22.02 -28.84 1.59
C GLU A 287 21.36 -28.00 0.50
N MET A 288 20.47 -27.08 0.90
CA MET A 288 19.66 -26.25 0.00
C MET A 288 19.74 -24.77 0.40
N PRO A 289 20.93 -24.15 0.38
CA PRO A 289 21.07 -22.75 0.74
C PRO A 289 20.46 -21.84 -0.33
N PRO A 290 19.96 -20.65 0.06
CA PRO A 290 19.53 -19.63 -0.89
C PRO A 290 20.75 -19.09 -1.67
N ALA A 291 20.56 -18.71 -2.94
CA ALA A 291 21.63 -18.12 -3.74
C ALA A 291 21.88 -16.66 -3.36
N ARG A 292 20.84 -15.94 -2.95
CA ARG A 292 20.93 -14.56 -2.47
C ARG A 292 19.84 -14.28 -1.45
N CYS A 293 20.19 -13.58 -0.39
CA CYS A 293 19.26 -13.06 0.60
C CYS A 293 19.39 -11.54 0.65
N VAL A 294 18.28 -10.81 0.66
CA VAL A 294 18.31 -9.34 0.71
C VAL A 294 17.34 -8.85 1.77
N ARG A 295 17.84 -8.09 2.74
CA ARG A 295 17.01 -7.33 3.68
C ARG A 295 16.32 -6.22 2.91
N ARG A 296 15.00 -6.09 3.04
CA ARG A 296 14.25 -5.00 2.41
C ARG A 296 13.26 -4.34 3.35
N PHE A 297 13.16 -3.02 3.21
CA PHE A 297 12.04 -2.25 3.72
C PHE A 297 11.45 -1.40 2.61
N ARG A 298 10.11 -1.40 2.52
CA ARG A 298 9.35 -0.62 1.54
C ARG A 298 8.22 0.11 2.25
N ALA A 299 8.21 1.44 2.18
CA ALA A 299 7.21 2.24 2.90
C ALA A 299 5.80 2.17 2.28
N ALA A 300 5.71 1.98 0.96
CA ALA A 300 4.43 1.89 0.25
C ALA A 300 4.54 1.04 -1.03
N ASP A 301 3.40 0.62 -1.58
CA ASP A 301 3.34 -0.16 -2.82
C ASP A 301 4.08 0.51 -3.99
N GLY A 302 4.79 -0.27 -4.80
CA GLY A 302 5.48 0.22 -6.01
C GLY A 302 6.65 1.21 -5.79
N THR A 303 7.06 1.49 -4.56
CA THR A 303 7.93 2.66 -4.25
C THR A 303 9.47 2.50 -4.28
N GLU A 304 10.15 1.62 -4.99
CA GLU A 304 11.55 1.23 -4.61
C GLU A 304 11.79 0.88 -3.10
N PRO A 305 12.64 -0.10 -2.77
CA PRO A 305 12.99 -0.34 -1.38
C PRO A 305 13.74 0.88 -0.81
N ALA A 306 13.27 1.40 0.33
CA ALA A 306 13.97 2.45 1.05
C ALA A 306 15.32 1.98 1.62
N SER A 307 15.45 0.66 1.83
CA SER A 307 16.72 -0.01 2.10
C SER A 307 16.74 -1.38 1.43
N ALA A 308 17.91 -1.78 0.94
CA ALA A 308 18.18 -3.09 0.36
C ALA A 308 19.62 -3.49 0.69
N ASP A 309 19.81 -4.40 1.64
CA ASP A 309 21.14 -4.86 2.07
C ASP A 309 21.29 -6.35 1.80
N ASP A 310 22.40 -6.77 1.19
CA ASP A 310 22.71 -8.19 1.04
C ASP A 310 22.95 -8.83 2.41
N LEU A 311 22.35 -10.00 2.61
CA LEU A 311 22.48 -10.77 3.84
C LEU A 311 23.28 -12.04 3.58
N VAL A 312 24.09 -12.42 4.57
CA VAL A 312 24.84 -13.67 4.54
C VAL A 312 24.00 -14.78 5.15
N CYS A 313 23.76 -15.83 4.39
CA CYS A 313 23.30 -17.11 4.95
C CYS A 313 24.54 -17.87 5.43
N GLY A 314 24.74 -17.93 6.75
CA GLY A 314 25.92 -18.59 7.33
C GLY A 314 25.88 -20.12 7.18
N LEU A 315 26.97 -20.79 7.55
CA LEU A 315 27.08 -22.26 7.53
C LEU A 315 26.01 -22.99 8.36
N GLY A 316 25.43 -22.31 9.36
CA GLY A 316 24.30 -22.83 10.14
C GLY A 316 22.96 -22.82 9.39
N GLY A 317 22.92 -22.38 8.13
CA GLY A 317 21.69 -22.32 7.34
C GLY A 317 20.71 -21.26 7.82
N VAL A 318 21.15 -20.26 8.59
CA VAL A 318 20.28 -19.21 9.12
C VAL A 318 20.66 -17.88 8.50
N VAL A 319 19.64 -17.14 8.05
CA VAL A 319 19.75 -15.72 7.71
C VAL A 319 18.91 -14.91 8.69
N SER A 320 19.32 -13.69 8.99
CA SER A 320 18.61 -12.81 9.91
C SER A 320 18.63 -11.37 9.41
N ALA A 321 17.51 -10.67 9.56
CA ALA A 321 17.40 -9.24 9.28
C ALA A 321 16.74 -8.54 10.46
N TYR A 322 17.37 -7.47 10.91
CA TYR A 322 16.87 -6.61 11.97
C TYR A 322 16.44 -5.25 11.40
N PHE A 323 15.34 -4.73 11.92
CA PHE A 323 14.79 -3.44 11.55
C PHE A 323 14.44 -2.65 12.83
N PRO A 324 15.26 -1.66 13.20
CA PRO A 324 14.92 -0.73 14.27
C PRO A 324 13.89 0.29 13.77
N ASP A 325 13.01 0.73 14.67
CA ASP A 325 12.07 1.84 14.47
C ASP A 325 11.34 1.77 13.11
N VAL A 326 10.79 0.60 12.81
CA VAL A 326 10.03 0.35 11.60
C VAL A 326 8.80 1.23 11.57
N GLY A 327 8.70 2.08 10.55
CA GLY A 327 7.48 2.81 10.24
C GLY A 327 6.47 1.94 9.47
N PRO A 328 5.29 2.51 9.14
CA PRO A 328 4.34 1.84 8.27
C PRO A 328 4.98 1.41 6.95
N GLY A 329 4.72 0.18 6.53
CA GLY A 329 5.37 -0.40 5.36
C GLY A 329 5.48 -1.92 5.42
N LEU A 330 6.29 -2.47 4.52
CA LEU A 330 6.59 -3.88 4.39
C LEU A 330 8.08 -4.09 4.68
N ALA A 331 8.39 -4.87 5.71
CA ALA A 331 9.75 -5.20 6.10
C ALA A 331 9.97 -6.72 5.98
N GLY A 332 11.13 -7.14 5.49
CA GLY A 332 11.37 -8.57 5.29
C GLY A 332 12.70 -8.95 4.64
N ILE A 333 12.79 -10.22 4.27
CA ILE A 333 13.92 -10.78 3.56
C ILE A 333 13.42 -11.33 2.23
N ASP A 334 14.04 -10.88 1.16
CA ASP A 334 13.91 -11.42 -0.19
C ASP A 334 14.86 -12.60 -0.38
N ILE A 335 14.39 -13.66 -1.02
CA ILE A 335 15.18 -14.85 -1.33
C ILE A 335 15.21 -15.07 -2.83
N THR A 336 16.42 -15.18 -3.36
CA THR A 336 16.66 -15.71 -4.70
C THR A 336 17.26 -17.10 -4.58
N TRP A 337 16.64 -18.06 -5.26
CA TRP A 337 17.14 -19.42 -5.33
C TRP A 337 18.07 -19.60 -6.54
N SER A 338 19.03 -20.52 -6.43
CA SER A 338 19.80 -20.95 -7.59
C SER A 338 18.85 -21.61 -8.58
N ARG A 339 18.94 -21.22 -9.86
CA ARG A 339 18.26 -21.94 -10.93
C ARG A 339 18.87 -23.35 -10.96
N GLU A 340 18.04 -24.38 -10.85
CA GLU A 340 18.51 -25.72 -11.15
C GLU A 340 18.89 -25.76 -12.64
N HIS A 341 20.14 -26.10 -12.93
CA HIS A 341 20.46 -26.66 -14.22
C HIS A 341 19.66 -27.95 -14.30
N SER A 342 18.63 -27.97 -15.13
CA SER A 342 17.95 -29.22 -15.49
C SER A 342 18.99 -30.09 -16.19
N ALA A 343 19.75 -30.86 -15.41
CA ALA A 343 20.54 -31.95 -15.91
C ALA A 343 19.52 -33.02 -16.26
N ALA A 344 19.04 -32.97 -17.49
CA ALA A 344 18.38 -34.10 -18.13
C ALA A 344 19.41 -35.24 -18.14
N ALA A 345 19.38 -36.04 -17.06
CA ALA A 345 20.02 -37.33 -16.99
C ALA A 345 19.27 -38.27 -17.94
N HIS A 346 19.57 -38.16 -19.23
CA HIS A 346 19.51 -39.33 -20.10
C HIS A 346 20.81 -40.09 -19.92
N VAL A 347 20.85 -40.89 -18.86
CA VAL A 347 21.76 -42.03 -18.78
C VAL A 347 21.25 -43.07 -19.76
N SER A 348 22.12 -43.36 -20.71
CA SER A 348 22.05 -44.39 -21.74
C SER A 348 21.95 -45.81 -21.18
N GLY A 349 21.35 -46.70 -21.98
CA GLY A 349 21.40 -48.16 -21.85
C GLY A 349 20.29 -48.78 -22.72
N GLN A 350 20.43 -48.90 -24.04
CA GLN A 350 21.21 -49.90 -24.78
C GLN A 350 20.82 -51.34 -24.39
N SER A 351 20.21 -52.08 -25.32
CA SER A 351 20.44 -53.51 -25.61
C SER A 351 19.35 -54.08 -26.53
N GLY A 352 19.74 -54.70 -27.64
CA GLY A 352 18.91 -55.62 -28.42
C GLY A 352 18.91 -55.34 -29.90
#